data_AF-A0A5E4MFZ6-F1
#
_entry.id   AF-A0A5E4MFZ6-F1
#
_cell.length_a   1.000
_cell.length_b   1.000
_cell.length_c   1.000
_cell.angle_alpha   90.00
_cell.angle_beta   90.00
_cell.angle_gamma   90.00
#
_symmetry.space_group_name_H-M   'P 1'
#
loop_
_entity.id
_entity.type
_entity.pdbx_description
1 polymer ?
#
loop_
_entity_poly.entity_id
_entity_poly.type
_entity_poly.pdbx_seq_one_letter_code
_entity_poly.pdbx_strand_id
1 'polypeptide(L)'
;MILFVFFVSNYFSGTLDIVVDGWALTMLRKNNVNYASTCNGTGMAFGMFIGSICPILLASEDFCNTYLRINPSPGGMVTFKSFLYFWGVVYIIITTLVGIFKKEKDTRLEADHVKINIFQNYKLLLNILKLPSIRTLTLALLTSRIGFSAIEAVSNLKIMDAGVSKEDITVIAMFIDMIQIVIPFFITKYISGPKPMSLYMNILPIKLLWSIVYASFIYYTPVLIQKNGFLNRYFSYNFTLGFIWSVNDVFNYIMSIAIYAFFSRISDPRFGGTYMTLLNTVNTMGLVGPGTIALKLVDSLTFHNCPTEDPDVYYTTTNTKDVYNNEDCELIVDGYYVEIVLCVIIGFIWYCIFNSIVKDLQSRSSLHWKVNVEQTKTKNPFVMTST
;
A
#
# COMPACT_ATOMS: atom_id res chain seq x y z
N MET A 1 27.25 -0.08 5.89
CA MET A 1 27.25 0.29 4.45
C MET A 1 25.89 0.01 3.80
N ILE A 2 25.39 -1.23 3.82
CA ILE A 2 24.12 -1.61 3.15
C ILE A 2 22.92 -0.77 3.63
N LEU A 3 22.73 -0.63 4.95
CA LEU A 3 21.65 0.18 5.53
C LEU A 3 21.70 1.64 5.06
N PHE A 4 22.89 2.23 4.96
CA PHE A 4 23.06 3.60 4.50
C PHE A 4 22.67 3.75 3.01
N VAL A 5 23.11 2.82 2.16
CA VAL A 5 22.75 2.82 0.73
C VAL A 5 21.23 2.65 0.56
N PHE A 6 20.61 1.73 1.32
CA PHE A 6 19.15 1.58 1.32
C PHE A 6 18.43 2.84 1.81
N PHE A 7 18.92 3.48 2.87
CA PHE A 7 18.34 4.73 3.37
C PHE A 7 18.38 5.83 2.30
N VAL A 8 19.55 6.05 1.68
CA VAL A 8 19.74 7.06 0.63
C VAL A 8 18.86 6.75 -0.59
N SER A 9 18.78 5.48 -1.01
CA SER A 9 17.93 5.07 -2.13
C SER A 9 16.44 5.31 -1.85
N ASN A 10 15.96 4.97 -0.65
CA ASN A 10 14.58 5.24 -0.25
C ASN A 10 14.28 6.74 -0.16
N TYR A 11 15.23 7.55 0.33
CA TYR A 11 15.08 9.00 0.38
C TYR A 11 14.88 9.61 -1.01
N PHE A 12 15.70 9.21 -1.98
CA PHE A 12 15.53 9.66 -3.37
C PHE A 12 14.26 9.11 -4.01
N SER A 13 13.92 7.85 -3.77
CA SER A 13 12.68 7.26 -4.28
C SER A 13 11.44 8.00 -3.76
N GLY A 14 11.43 8.38 -2.47
CA GLY A 14 10.35 9.19 -1.90
C GLY A 14 10.29 10.59 -2.52
N THR A 15 11.43 11.20 -2.82
CA THR A 15 11.45 12.50 -3.52
C THR A 15 10.86 12.40 -4.93
N LEU A 16 11.18 11.32 -5.65
CA LEU A 16 10.64 11.06 -6.98
C LEU A 16 9.12 10.87 -6.96
N ASP A 17 8.60 10.11 -5.98
CA ASP A 17 7.16 9.89 -5.81
C ASP A 17 6.41 11.23 -5.68
N ILE A 18 6.89 12.11 -4.80
CA ILE A 18 6.31 13.45 -4.59
C ILE A 18 6.30 14.29 -5.87
N VAL A 19 7.40 14.28 -6.63
CA VAL A 19 7.52 15.06 -7.87
C VAL A 19 6.60 14.51 -8.96
N VAL A 20 6.56 13.20 -9.14
CA VAL A 20 5.72 12.54 -10.15
C VAL A 20 4.24 12.74 -9.83
N ASP A 21 3.83 12.60 -8.58
CA ASP A 21 2.47 12.86 -8.13
C ASP A 21 2.05 14.32 -8.37
N GLY A 22 2.92 15.28 -8.03
CA GLY A 22 2.67 16.70 -8.29
C GLY A 22 2.58 17.03 -9.79
N TRP A 23 3.46 16.43 -10.60
CA TRP A 23 3.42 16.59 -12.06
C TRP A 23 2.19 15.95 -12.68
N ALA A 24 1.72 14.81 -12.18
CA ALA A 24 0.55 14.13 -12.74
C ALA A 24 -0.72 15.03 -12.72
N LEU A 25 -0.85 15.88 -11.69
CA LEU A 25 -1.95 16.85 -11.54
C LEU A 25 -1.90 18.01 -12.55
N THR A 26 -0.71 18.33 -13.07
CA THR A 26 -0.48 19.48 -13.97
C THR A 26 -0.22 19.06 -15.41
N MET A 27 0.29 17.83 -15.63
CA MET A 27 0.59 17.27 -16.94
C MET A 27 -0.67 16.78 -17.67
N LEU A 28 -1.65 16.24 -16.93
CA LEU A 28 -2.90 15.75 -17.50
C LEU A 28 -3.93 16.88 -17.66
N ARG A 29 -4.79 16.77 -18.68
CA ARG A 29 -5.96 17.65 -18.81
C ARG A 29 -6.86 17.50 -17.58
N LYS A 30 -7.48 18.59 -17.11
CA LYS A 30 -8.34 18.61 -15.90
C LYS A 30 -9.38 17.48 -15.84
N ASN A 31 -9.98 17.14 -16.98
CA ASN A 31 -10.98 16.05 -17.05
C ASN A 31 -10.38 14.64 -16.90
N ASN A 32 -9.08 14.51 -17.14
CA ASN A 32 -8.35 13.24 -17.15
C ASN A 32 -7.41 13.08 -15.95
N VAL A 33 -7.44 13.98 -14.96
CA VAL A 33 -6.57 13.91 -13.78
C VAL A 33 -6.80 12.62 -13.00
N ASN A 34 -8.00 12.04 -13.05
CA ASN A 34 -8.30 10.75 -12.39
C ASN A 34 -7.54 9.56 -13.01
N TYR A 35 -7.06 9.66 -14.25
CA TYR A 35 -6.23 8.61 -14.84
C TYR A 35 -4.83 8.58 -14.24
N ALA A 36 -4.39 9.65 -13.54
CA ALA A 36 -3.12 9.68 -12.84
C ALA A 36 -2.97 8.50 -11.86
N SER A 37 -4.00 8.20 -11.08
CA SER A 37 -3.97 7.11 -10.11
C SER A 37 -3.93 5.73 -10.78
N THR A 38 -4.53 5.60 -11.97
CA THR A 38 -4.44 4.37 -12.77
C THR A 38 -3.02 4.17 -13.28
N CYS A 39 -2.41 5.22 -13.84
CA CYS A 39 -1.02 5.18 -14.30
C CYS A 39 -0.05 4.87 -13.15
N ASN A 40 -0.22 5.51 -11.98
CA ASN A 40 0.60 5.25 -10.81
C ASN A 40 0.42 3.80 -10.33
N GLY A 41 -0.82 3.35 -10.15
CA GLY A 41 -1.14 1.98 -9.74
C GLY A 41 -0.54 0.91 -10.67
N THR A 42 -0.73 1.04 -11.98
CA THR A 42 -0.16 0.11 -12.97
C THR A 42 1.36 0.17 -12.98
N GLY A 43 1.95 1.37 -12.89
CA GLY A 43 3.40 1.55 -12.85
C GLY A 43 4.05 0.89 -11.63
N MET A 44 3.43 1.02 -10.46
CA MET A 44 3.89 0.37 -9.21
C MET A 44 3.83 -1.16 -9.32
N ALA A 45 2.71 -1.72 -9.79
CA ALA A 45 2.57 -3.17 -9.99
C ALA A 45 3.58 -3.71 -10.99
N PHE A 46 3.80 -2.99 -12.10
CA PHE A 46 4.80 -3.35 -13.10
C PHE A 46 6.24 -3.28 -12.54
N GLY A 47 6.53 -2.28 -11.70
CA GLY A 47 7.80 -2.15 -11.01
C GLY A 47 8.07 -3.30 -10.03
N MET A 48 7.06 -3.70 -9.24
CA MET A 48 7.17 -4.86 -8.34
C MET A 48 7.39 -6.16 -9.11
N PHE A 49 6.67 -6.35 -10.22
CA PHE A 49 6.86 -7.49 -11.12
C PHE A 49 8.30 -7.57 -11.64
N ILE A 50 8.82 -6.47 -12.20
CA ILE A 50 10.19 -6.41 -12.71
C ILE A 50 11.22 -6.59 -11.58
N GLY A 51 10.99 -5.97 -10.44
CA GLY A 51 11.92 -5.98 -9.30
C GLY A 51 12.02 -7.32 -8.58
N SER A 52 10.94 -8.10 -8.58
CA SER A 52 10.85 -9.37 -7.85
C SER A 52 11.03 -10.57 -8.78
N ILE A 53 10.28 -10.66 -9.88
CA ILE A 53 10.19 -11.88 -10.70
C ILE A 53 11.34 -11.99 -11.69
N CYS A 54 11.63 -10.92 -12.43
CA CYS A 54 12.67 -10.95 -13.45
C CYS A 54 14.05 -11.36 -12.90
N PRO A 55 14.57 -10.80 -11.78
CA PRO A 55 15.88 -11.22 -11.28
C PRO A 55 15.86 -12.67 -10.77
N ILE A 56 14.76 -13.15 -10.18
CA ILE A 56 14.65 -14.52 -9.69
C ILE A 56 14.67 -15.53 -10.86
N LEU A 57 13.88 -15.27 -11.90
CA LEU A 57 13.84 -16.14 -13.08
C LEU A 57 15.15 -16.11 -13.88
N LEU A 58 15.78 -14.94 -14.01
CA LEU A 58 17.05 -14.81 -14.76
C LEU A 58 18.27 -15.32 -13.98
N ALA A 59 18.18 -15.41 -12.66
CA ALA A 59 19.22 -15.99 -11.81
C ALA A 59 19.06 -17.52 -11.64
N SER A 60 17.87 -18.06 -11.89
CA SER A 60 17.60 -19.50 -11.80
C SER A 60 18.23 -20.26 -12.97
N GLU A 61 19.11 -21.21 -12.65
CA GLU A 61 19.75 -22.08 -13.64
C GLU A 61 18.74 -22.98 -14.34
N ASP A 62 17.86 -23.64 -13.60
CA ASP A 62 16.86 -24.57 -14.13
C ASP A 62 15.91 -23.87 -15.11
N PHE A 63 15.44 -22.68 -14.74
CA PHE A 63 14.57 -21.89 -15.60
C PHE A 63 15.29 -21.44 -16.88
N CYS A 64 16.52 -20.92 -16.74
CA CYS A 64 17.31 -20.47 -17.88
C CYS A 64 17.66 -21.62 -18.84
N ASN A 65 18.06 -22.79 -18.32
CA ASN A 65 18.44 -23.94 -19.14
C ASN A 65 17.24 -24.60 -19.84
N THR A 66 16.04 -24.51 -19.24
CA THR A 66 14.82 -25.12 -19.81
C THR A 66 14.13 -24.21 -20.84
N TYR A 67 14.04 -22.91 -20.56
CA TYR A 67 13.20 -22.00 -21.36
C TYR A 67 13.97 -20.95 -22.18
N LEU A 68 15.20 -20.59 -21.79
CA LEU A 68 15.92 -19.45 -22.39
C LEU A 68 17.19 -19.85 -23.16
N ARG A 69 17.89 -20.91 -22.75
CA ARG A 69 19.15 -21.36 -23.35
C ARG A 69 18.91 -22.51 -24.31
N ILE A 70 19.65 -22.48 -25.42
CA ILE A 70 19.70 -23.56 -26.40
C ILE A 70 20.67 -24.66 -25.95
N ASN A 71 21.76 -24.28 -25.26
CA ASN A 71 22.73 -25.22 -24.68
C ASN A 71 22.79 -25.02 -23.15
N PRO A 72 22.66 -26.09 -22.34
CA PRO A 72 22.67 -25.99 -20.88
C PRO A 72 24.05 -25.62 -20.37
N SER A 73 24.10 -24.65 -19.46
CA SER A 73 25.32 -24.16 -18.80
C SER A 73 25.10 -23.99 -17.30
N PRO A 74 26.16 -24.12 -16.48
CA PRO A 74 26.05 -23.90 -15.04
C PRO A 74 25.82 -22.41 -14.71
N GLY A 75 24.93 -22.14 -13.77
CA GLY A 75 24.57 -20.80 -13.28
C GLY A 75 23.49 -20.07 -14.09
N GLY A 76 22.83 -19.10 -13.44
CA GLY A 76 21.81 -18.23 -14.05
C GLY A 76 22.35 -17.38 -15.20
N MET A 77 21.45 -16.92 -16.09
CA MET A 77 21.82 -16.09 -17.24
C MET A 77 22.30 -14.69 -16.82
N VAL A 78 21.71 -14.13 -15.76
CA VAL A 78 22.06 -12.79 -15.25
C VAL A 78 22.27 -12.87 -13.74
N THR A 79 23.40 -12.32 -13.28
CA THR A 79 23.66 -12.17 -11.84
C THR A 79 22.92 -10.95 -11.29
N PHE A 80 22.55 -10.97 -10.00
CA PHE A 80 21.90 -9.83 -9.34
C PHE A 80 22.70 -8.52 -9.50
N LYS A 81 24.03 -8.60 -9.46
CA LYS A 81 24.92 -7.45 -9.71
C LYS A 81 24.74 -6.88 -11.12
N SER A 82 24.67 -7.72 -12.14
CA SER A 82 24.47 -7.30 -13.53
C SER A 82 23.08 -6.70 -13.74
N PHE A 83 22.05 -7.26 -13.09
CA PHE A 83 20.69 -6.73 -13.11
C PHE A 83 20.60 -5.31 -12.52
N LEU A 84 21.19 -5.09 -11.33
CA LEU A 84 21.23 -3.75 -10.73
C LEU A 84 22.02 -2.75 -11.57
N TYR A 85 23.14 -3.18 -12.18
CA TYR A 85 23.92 -2.33 -13.06
C TYR A 85 23.12 -1.91 -14.30
N PHE A 86 22.39 -2.84 -14.93
CA PHE A 86 21.52 -2.55 -16.06
C PHE A 86 20.45 -1.51 -15.71
N TRP A 87 19.70 -1.73 -14.63
CA TRP A 87 18.68 -0.77 -14.21
C TRP A 87 19.26 0.57 -13.78
N GLY A 88 20.45 0.60 -13.18
CA GLY A 88 21.18 1.83 -12.90
C GLY A 88 21.46 2.65 -14.16
N VAL A 89 21.93 2.01 -15.24
CA VAL A 89 22.14 2.68 -16.53
C VAL A 89 20.82 3.16 -17.13
N VAL A 90 19.77 2.34 -17.09
CA VAL A 90 18.43 2.71 -17.57
C VAL A 90 17.89 3.95 -16.82
N TYR A 91 18.05 4.02 -15.49
CA TYR A 91 17.67 5.18 -14.71
C TYR A 91 18.44 6.45 -15.11
N ILE A 92 19.75 6.34 -15.38
CA ILE A 92 20.54 7.48 -15.87
C ILE A 92 20.03 7.97 -17.23
N ILE A 93 19.71 7.05 -18.15
CA ILE A 93 19.18 7.39 -19.46
C ILE A 93 17.82 8.07 -19.32
N ILE A 94 16.88 7.48 -18.57
CA ILE A 94 15.53 8.03 -18.38
C ILE A 94 15.60 9.42 -17.72
N THR A 95 16.40 9.58 -16.66
CA THR A 95 16.54 10.88 -15.97
C THR A 95 17.15 11.94 -16.88
N THR A 96 18.13 11.58 -17.72
CA THR A 96 18.70 12.48 -18.72
C THR A 96 17.66 12.89 -19.77
N LEU A 97 16.88 11.92 -20.27
CA LEU A 97 15.80 12.19 -21.22
C LEU A 97 14.74 13.12 -20.61
N VAL A 98 14.32 12.89 -19.36
CA VAL A 98 13.40 13.78 -18.65
C VAL A 98 14.01 15.17 -18.53
N GLY A 99 15.29 15.29 -18.15
CA GLY A 99 15.98 16.59 -18.04
C GLY A 99 16.05 17.38 -19.35
N ILE A 100 16.18 16.70 -20.49
CA ILE A 100 16.25 17.35 -21.82
C ILE A 100 14.86 17.69 -22.36
N PHE A 101 13.90 16.77 -22.25
CA PHE A 101 12.60 16.89 -22.92
C PHE A 101 11.52 17.56 -22.07
N LYS A 102 11.57 17.42 -20.74
CA LYS A 102 10.58 18.03 -19.85
C LYS A 102 10.91 19.51 -19.68
N LYS A 103 10.22 20.36 -20.45
CA LYS A 103 10.26 21.81 -20.28
C LYS A 103 9.26 22.24 -19.21
N GLU A 104 9.74 23.04 -18.26
CA GLU A 104 8.88 23.70 -17.29
C GLU A 104 8.14 24.88 -17.94
N LYS A 105 6.84 25.02 -17.63
CA LYS A 105 6.08 26.19 -18.06
C LYS A 105 6.45 27.36 -17.16
N ASP A 106 6.77 28.51 -17.73
CA ASP A 106 6.98 29.72 -16.94
C ASP A 106 5.63 30.26 -16.46
N THR A 107 5.19 29.78 -15.30
CA THR A 107 3.93 30.19 -14.67
C THR A 107 4.01 31.57 -14.04
N ARG A 108 5.16 32.28 -14.06
CA ARG A 108 5.34 33.58 -13.39
C ARG A 108 4.36 34.67 -13.84
N LEU A 109 3.82 34.55 -15.06
CA LEU A 109 2.86 35.49 -15.65
C LEU A 109 1.39 35.07 -15.46
N GLU A 110 1.12 33.89 -14.88
CA GLU A 110 -0.25 33.45 -14.59
C GLU A 110 -0.77 34.15 -13.32
N ALA A 111 -2.02 34.64 -13.35
CA ALA A 111 -2.64 35.36 -12.24
C ALA A 111 -2.72 34.56 -10.93
N ASP A 112 -2.58 33.23 -11.00
CA ASP A 112 -2.62 32.30 -9.88
C ASP A 112 -1.22 31.89 -9.35
N HIS A 113 -0.14 32.47 -9.90
CA HIS A 113 1.22 32.10 -9.52
C HIS A 113 1.65 32.73 -8.19
N VAL A 114 1.71 31.88 -7.16
CA VAL A 114 2.21 32.27 -5.84
C VAL A 114 3.63 31.75 -5.68
N LYS A 115 4.61 32.65 -5.64
CA LYS A 115 5.98 32.30 -5.26
C LYS A 115 6.04 32.14 -3.74
N ILE A 116 6.03 30.89 -3.28
CA ILE A 116 6.02 30.55 -1.85
C ILE A 116 7.44 30.31 -1.34
N ASN A 117 7.81 30.99 -0.25
CA ASN A 117 9.04 30.69 0.50
C ASN A 117 8.88 29.40 1.32
N ILE A 118 9.98 28.72 1.66
CA ILE A 118 9.98 27.47 2.43
C ILE A 118 9.13 27.58 3.71
N PHE A 119 9.30 28.64 4.49
CA PHE A 119 8.50 28.88 5.71
C PHE A 119 7.01 29.07 5.43
N GLN A 120 6.67 29.79 4.34
CA GLN A 120 5.29 29.97 3.93
C GLN A 120 4.66 28.65 3.47
N ASN A 121 5.45 27.72 2.92
CA ASN A 121 4.97 26.39 2.54
C ASN A 121 4.58 25.56 3.77
N TYR A 122 5.38 25.59 4.84
CA TYR A 122 5.00 24.97 6.12
C TYR A 122 3.74 25.61 6.73
N LYS A 123 3.63 26.95 6.67
CA LYS A 123 2.41 27.64 7.10
C LYS A 123 1.18 27.24 6.26
N LEU A 124 1.36 27.08 4.94
CA LEU A 124 0.32 26.59 4.04
C LEU A 124 -0.12 25.17 4.42
N LEU A 125 0.82 24.25 4.64
CA LEU A 125 0.52 22.89 5.09
C LEU A 125 -0.33 22.87 6.37
N LEU A 126 0.03 23.69 7.35
CA LEU A 126 -0.75 23.84 8.58
C LEU A 126 -2.14 24.41 8.31
N ASN A 127 -2.29 25.32 7.35
CA ASN A 127 -3.60 25.84 6.95
C ASN A 127 -4.45 24.78 6.23
N ILE A 128 -3.84 23.93 5.39
CA ILE A 128 -4.52 22.80 4.73
C ILE A 128 -5.08 21.84 5.79
N LEU A 129 -4.27 21.47 6.78
CA LEU A 129 -4.69 20.63 7.91
C LEU A 129 -5.76 21.28 8.80
N LYS A 130 -5.93 22.60 8.75
CA LYS A 130 -6.99 23.30 9.48
C LYS A 130 -8.34 23.26 8.77
N LEU A 131 -8.38 22.92 7.47
CA LEU A 131 -9.63 22.84 6.73
C LEU A 131 -10.53 21.74 7.30
N PRO A 132 -11.83 22.02 7.56
CA PRO A 132 -12.73 21.05 8.19
C PRO A 132 -12.87 19.77 7.34
N SER A 133 -12.98 19.90 6.01
CA SER A 133 -13.08 18.76 5.10
C SER A 133 -11.84 17.86 5.15
N ILE A 134 -10.64 18.46 5.22
CA ILE A 134 -9.37 17.72 5.33
C ILE A 134 -9.27 17.03 6.70
N ARG A 135 -9.66 17.70 7.80
CA ARG A 135 -9.64 17.07 9.14
C ARG A 135 -10.50 15.82 9.22
N THR A 136 -11.74 15.91 8.72
CA THR A 136 -12.65 14.76 8.71
C THR A 136 -12.13 13.65 7.81
N LEU A 137 -11.55 13.99 6.65
CA LEU A 137 -10.91 13.02 5.77
C LEU A 137 -9.69 12.36 6.42
N THR A 138 -8.81 13.12 7.06
CA THR A 138 -7.63 12.61 7.77
C THR A 138 -8.03 11.63 8.87
N LEU A 139 -9.04 11.98 9.66
CA LEU A 139 -9.55 11.08 10.70
C LEU A 139 -10.09 9.77 10.10
N ALA A 140 -10.85 9.87 9.00
CA ALA A 140 -11.35 8.70 8.29
C ALA A 140 -10.19 7.83 7.77
N LEU A 141 -9.20 8.41 7.10
CA LEU A 141 -8.06 7.67 6.55
C LEU A 141 -7.25 6.95 7.62
N LEU A 142 -6.94 7.61 8.74
CA LEU A 142 -6.19 7.04 9.87
C LEU A 142 -6.88 5.83 10.49
N THR A 143 -8.22 5.78 10.47
CA THR A 143 -9.01 4.76 11.15
C THR A 143 -9.56 3.68 10.19
N SER A 144 -9.59 3.96 8.90
CA SER A 144 -10.22 3.12 7.87
C SER A 144 -9.62 1.71 7.72
N ARG A 145 -8.33 1.55 8.03
CA ARG A 145 -7.57 0.31 7.86
C ARG A 145 -7.58 -0.60 9.10
N ILE A 146 -8.08 -0.11 10.24
CA ILE A 146 -8.13 -0.89 11.50
C ILE A 146 -8.94 -2.18 11.34
N GLY A 147 -9.98 -2.15 10.51
CA GLY A 147 -10.91 -3.27 10.35
C GLY A 147 -10.29 -4.55 9.79
N PHE A 148 -9.11 -4.46 9.19
CA PHE A 148 -8.41 -5.59 8.59
C PHE A 148 -6.89 -5.49 8.81
N SER A 149 -6.44 -4.75 9.82
CA SER A 149 -5.01 -4.60 10.12
C SER A 149 -4.36 -5.90 10.57
N ALA A 150 -5.08 -6.70 11.38
CA ALA A 150 -4.60 -8.00 11.85
C ALA A 150 -4.36 -8.96 10.69
N ILE A 151 -5.26 -8.98 9.71
CA ILE A 151 -5.11 -9.88 8.57
C ILE A 151 -3.95 -9.47 7.67
N GLU A 152 -3.71 -8.18 7.46
CA GLU A 152 -2.62 -7.71 6.61
C GLU A 152 -1.25 -7.87 7.28
N ALA A 153 -1.16 -7.64 8.60
CA ALA A 153 0.11 -7.66 9.30
C ALA A 153 0.56 -9.07 9.73
N VAL A 154 -0.40 -9.96 10.07
CA VAL A 154 -0.10 -11.22 10.77
C VAL A 154 -0.23 -12.46 9.86
N SER A 155 -1.09 -12.43 8.82
CA SER A 155 -1.40 -13.65 8.05
C SER A 155 -0.18 -14.28 7.38
N ASN A 156 0.77 -13.49 6.87
CA ASN A 156 1.98 -14.02 6.27
C ASN A 156 2.82 -14.82 7.28
N LEU A 157 2.86 -14.37 8.55
CA LEU A 157 3.54 -15.09 9.63
C LEU A 157 2.81 -16.40 9.94
N LYS A 158 1.48 -16.35 10.08
CA LYS A 158 0.67 -17.54 10.38
C LYS A 158 0.70 -18.60 9.28
N ILE A 159 0.77 -18.20 8.00
CA ILE A 159 0.92 -19.12 6.88
C ILE A 159 2.29 -19.82 6.93
N MET A 160 3.35 -19.08 7.30
CA MET A 160 4.68 -19.68 7.52
C MET A 160 4.67 -20.64 8.71
N ASP A 161 4.09 -20.24 9.85
CA ASP A 161 3.97 -21.08 11.05
C ASP A 161 3.16 -22.36 10.79
N ALA A 162 2.18 -22.30 9.87
CA ALA A 162 1.37 -23.45 9.49
C ALA A 162 2.09 -24.45 8.55
N GLY A 163 3.33 -24.17 8.16
CA GLY A 163 4.20 -25.08 7.40
C GLY A 163 4.30 -24.82 5.90
N VAL A 164 3.79 -23.70 5.39
CA VAL A 164 3.99 -23.30 3.99
C VAL A 164 5.40 -22.70 3.83
N SER A 165 6.14 -23.16 2.83
CA SER A 165 7.49 -22.68 2.56
C SER A 165 7.51 -21.19 2.18
N LYS A 166 8.58 -20.48 2.55
CA LYS A 166 8.75 -19.06 2.19
C LYS A 166 8.86 -18.88 0.67
N GLU A 167 9.41 -19.87 -0.01
CA GLU A 167 9.51 -19.94 -1.46
C GLU A 167 8.12 -19.96 -2.10
N ASP A 168 7.21 -20.81 -1.62
CA ASP A 168 5.84 -20.92 -2.13
C ASP A 168 5.05 -19.62 -1.91
N ILE A 169 5.18 -19.00 -0.74
CA ILE A 169 4.56 -17.69 -0.43
C ILE A 169 5.06 -16.62 -1.41
N THR A 170 6.36 -16.61 -1.68
CA THR A 170 6.99 -15.68 -2.62
C THR A 170 6.44 -15.88 -4.03
N VAL A 171 6.31 -17.13 -4.48
CA VAL A 171 5.73 -17.47 -5.80
C VAL A 171 4.26 -17.03 -5.89
N ILE A 172 3.46 -17.23 -4.84
CA ILE A 172 2.06 -16.78 -4.82
C ILE A 172 1.99 -15.25 -4.95
N ALA A 173 2.79 -14.52 -4.17
CA ALA A 173 2.83 -13.06 -4.20
C ALA A 173 3.20 -12.52 -5.61
N MET A 174 4.15 -13.18 -6.28
CA MET A 174 4.53 -12.85 -7.66
C MET A 174 3.36 -12.95 -8.65
N PHE A 175 2.54 -14.00 -8.55
CA PHE A 175 1.35 -14.13 -9.40
C PHE A 175 0.30 -13.06 -9.10
N ILE A 176 0.16 -12.68 -7.82
CA ILE A 176 -0.75 -11.60 -7.41
C ILE A 176 -0.31 -10.27 -8.05
N ASP A 177 0.98 -9.94 -8.04
CA ASP A 177 1.51 -8.72 -8.67
C ASP A 177 1.20 -8.68 -10.19
N MET A 178 1.25 -9.81 -10.89
CA MET A 178 0.86 -9.89 -12.30
C MET A 178 -0.62 -9.54 -12.52
N ILE A 179 -1.49 -10.04 -11.65
CA ILE A 179 -2.93 -9.73 -11.70
C ILE A 179 -3.13 -8.22 -11.49
N GLN A 180 -2.41 -7.61 -10.55
CA GLN A 180 -2.51 -6.18 -10.24
C GLN A 180 -2.09 -5.27 -11.42
N ILE A 181 -1.26 -5.74 -12.36
CA ILE A 181 -0.95 -4.96 -13.57
C ILE A 181 -2.20 -4.77 -14.45
N VAL A 182 -3.06 -5.80 -14.52
CA VAL A 182 -4.21 -5.84 -15.42
C VAL A 182 -5.46 -5.20 -14.79
N ILE A 183 -5.63 -5.33 -13.48
CA ILE A 183 -6.79 -4.85 -12.72
C ILE A 183 -7.16 -3.37 -13.00
N PRO A 184 -6.21 -2.40 -13.02
CA PRO A 184 -6.53 -0.99 -13.23
C PRO A 184 -7.22 -0.75 -14.56
N PHE A 185 -6.86 -1.46 -15.63
CA PHE A 185 -7.46 -1.30 -16.96
C PHE A 185 -8.97 -1.59 -16.95
N PHE A 186 -9.42 -2.60 -16.19
CA PHE A 186 -10.84 -2.92 -16.06
C PHE A 186 -11.60 -1.93 -15.17
N ILE A 187 -10.94 -1.39 -14.16
CA ILE A 187 -11.61 -0.59 -13.11
C ILE A 187 -11.50 0.91 -13.39
N THR A 188 -10.65 1.32 -14.34
CA THR A 188 -10.44 2.72 -14.74
C THR A 188 -11.76 3.44 -14.99
N LYS A 189 -12.76 2.80 -15.62
CA LYS A 189 -14.08 3.41 -15.87
C LYS A 189 -14.82 3.80 -14.58
N TYR A 190 -14.68 3.01 -13.52
CA TYR A 190 -15.30 3.25 -12.22
C TYR A 190 -14.51 4.27 -11.39
N ILE A 191 -13.17 4.26 -11.51
CA ILE A 191 -12.28 5.19 -10.81
C ILE A 191 -12.33 6.59 -11.41
N SER A 192 -12.33 6.70 -12.74
CA SER A 192 -12.40 7.98 -13.45
C SER A 192 -13.78 8.64 -13.39
N GLY A 193 -14.78 7.93 -12.86
CA GLY A 193 -16.13 8.44 -12.66
C GLY A 193 -16.24 9.55 -11.61
N PRO A 194 -17.44 10.14 -11.44
CA PRO A 194 -17.66 11.26 -10.53
C PRO A 194 -17.57 10.87 -9.05
N LYS A 195 -17.45 9.57 -8.69
CA LYS A 195 -17.60 9.09 -7.31
C LYS A 195 -16.59 7.97 -6.91
N PRO A 196 -15.28 8.23 -6.91
CA PRO A 196 -14.26 7.20 -6.63
C PRO A 196 -14.34 6.65 -5.19
N MET A 197 -14.65 7.49 -4.20
CA MET A 197 -14.75 7.07 -2.80
C MET A 197 -16.01 6.23 -2.51
N SER A 198 -17.03 6.31 -3.36
CA SER A 198 -18.17 5.38 -3.32
C SER A 198 -17.75 3.97 -3.70
N LEU A 199 -16.77 3.79 -4.58
CA LEU A 199 -16.21 2.48 -4.90
C LEU A 199 -15.53 1.88 -3.67
N TYR A 200 -14.71 2.68 -2.97
CA TYR A 200 -14.08 2.29 -1.71
C TYR A 200 -15.13 1.83 -0.68
N MET A 201 -16.18 2.62 -0.47
CA MET A 201 -17.23 2.29 0.51
C MET A 201 -18.05 1.06 0.15
N ASN A 202 -18.20 0.73 -1.14
CA ASN A 202 -18.91 -0.48 -1.55
C ASN A 202 -18.04 -1.74 -1.39
N ILE A 203 -16.74 -1.63 -1.60
CA ILE A 203 -15.80 -2.76 -1.50
C ILE A 203 -15.45 -3.08 -0.04
N LEU A 204 -15.38 -2.07 0.83
CA LEU A 204 -15.01 -2.24 2.23
C LEU A 204 -15.80 -3.33 2.97
N PRO A 205 -17.15 -3.36 2.97
CA PRO A 205 -17.88 -4.42 3.68
C PRO A 205 -17.66 -5.81 3.06
N ILE A 206 -17.50 -5.89 1.73
CA ILE A 206 -17.19 -7.15 1.03
C ILE A 206 -15.82 -7.67 1.49
N LYS A 207 -14.83 -6.78 1.58
CA LYS A 207 -13.49 -7.12 2.06
C LYS A 207 -13.51 -7.57 3.53
N LEU A 208 -14.28 -6.90 4.41
CA LEU A 208 -14.41 -7.31 5.81
C LEU A 208 -14.98 -8.72 5.93
N LEU A 209 -16.02 -9.07 5.16
CA LEU A 209 -16.55 -10.44 5.14
C LEU A 209 -15.54 -11.44 4.57
N TRP A 210 -14.83 -11.05 3.49
CA TRP A 210 -13.79 -11.89 2.88
C TRP A 210 -12.64 -12.17 3.85
N SER A 211 -12.33 -11.24 4.75
CA SER A 211 -11.27 -11.43 5.74
C SER A 211 -11.58 -12.59 6.71
N ILE A 212 -12.86 -12.81 7.06
CA ILE A 212 -13.28 -13.96 7.87
C ILE A 212 -13.02 -15.27 7.10
N VAL A 213 -13.34 -15.30 5.81
CA VAL A 213 -13.10 -16.47 4.94
C VAL A 213 -11.60 -16.77 4.85
N TYR A 214 -10.78 -15.74 4.66
CA TYR A 214 -9.33 -15.88 4.58
C TYR A 214 -8.73 -16.40 5.89
N ALA A 215 -9.12 -15.83 7.02
CA ALA A 215 -8.72 -16.31 8.34
C ALA A 215 -9.17 -17.76 8.60
N SER A 216 -10.42 -18.08 8.28
CA SER A 216 -10.95 -19.43 8.45
C SER A 216 -10.17 -20.46 7.64
N PHE A 217 -9.73 -20.10 6.42
CA PHE A 217 -8.90 -20.97 5.61
C PHE A 217 -7.53 -21.23 6.24
N ILE A 218 -6.89 -20.19 6.79
CA ILE A 218 -5.60 -20.30 7.52
C ILE A 218 -5.74 -21.22 8.75
N TYR A 219 -6.89 -21.19 9.44
CA TYR A 219 -7.15 -22.08 10.57
C TYR A 219 -7.15 -23.56 10.18
N TYR A 220 -7.69 -23.90 9.02
CA TYR A 220 -7.73 -25.29 8.53
C TYR A 220 -6.41 -25.74 7.89
N THR A 221 -5.49 -24.82 7.58
CA THR A 221 -4.20 -25.11 6.96
C THR A 221 -3.42 -26.26 7.62
N PRO A 222 -3.13 -26.25 8.94
CA PRO A 222 -2.31 -27.31 9.55
C PRO A 222 -2.95 -28.70 9.39
N VAL A 223 -4.28 -28.80 9.50
CA VAL A 223 -5.04 -30.05 9.30
C VAL A 223 -4.97 -30.53 7.86
N LEU A 224 -4.95 -29.60 6.90
CA LEU A 224 -4.90 -29.90 5.46
C LEU A 224 -3.49 -30.30 4.99
N ILE A 225 -2.44 -29.79 5.66
CA ILE A 225 -1.04 -30.10 5.32
C ILE A 225 -0.56 -31.40 5.99
N GLN A 226 -0.91 -31.67 7.26
CA GLN A 226 -0.38 -32.82 8.01
C GLN A 226 -0.98 -34.19 7.66
N LYS A 227 -2.08 -34.26 6.90
CA LYS A 227 -2.63 -35.56 6.44
C LYS A 227 -1.80 -36.10 5.26
N ASN A 228 -0.72 -36.80 5.61
CA ASN A 228 0.10 -37.68 4.76
C ASN A 228 -0.68 -38.26 3.57
N GLY A 229 -0.50 -37.69 2.37
CA GLY A 229 -1.06 -38.25 1.15
C GLY A 229 -1.13 -37.30 -0.05
N PHE A 230 -0.20 -37.50 -0.97
CA PHE A 230 -0.10 -36.98 -2.35
C PHE A 230 0.27 -35.49 -2.51
N LEU A 231 1.38 -35.25 -3.22
CA LEU A 231 1.79 -33.96 -3.82
C LEU A 231 0.59 -33.17 -4.40
N ASN A 232 -0.38 -33.87 -5.01
CA ASN A 232 -1.58 -33.28 -5.59
C ASN A 232 -2.44 -32.50 -4.57
N ARG A 233 -2.50 -32.92 -3.31
CA ARG A 233 -3.24 -32.23 -2.24
C ARG A 233 -2.52 -30.96 -1.77
N TYR A 234 -1.19 -30.99 -1.71
CA TYR A 234 -0.38 -29.80 -1.38
C TYR A 234 -0.47 -28.73 -2.48
N PHE A 235 -0.36 -29.13 -3.75
CA PHE A 235 -0.55 -28.20 -4.88
C PHE A 235 -1.97 -27.62 -4.92
N SER A 236 -2.99 -28.44 -4.72
CA SER A 236 -4.39 -27.97 -4.67
C SER A 236 -4.63 -27.01 -3.50
N TYR A 237 -4.00 -27.26 -2.34
CA TYR A 237 -4.05 -26.35 -1.19
C TYR A 237 -3.39 -25.01 -1.52
N ASN A 238 -2.14 -24.99 -2.03
CA ASN A 238 -1.43 -23.76 -2.38
C ASN A 238 -2.17 -22.96 -3.45
N PHE A 239 -2.78 -23.63 -4.43
CA PHE A 239 -3.62 -22.99 -5.43
C PHE A 239 -4.85 -22.31 -4.82
N THR A 240 -5.53 -23.00 -3.88
CA THR A 240 -6.70 -22.46 -3.19
C THR A 240 -6.31 -21.29 -2.28
N LEU A 241 -5.21 -21.41 -1.54
CA LEU A 241 -4.63 -20.34 -0.74
C LEU A 241 -4.32 -19.11 -1.59
N GLY A 242 -3.62 -19.33 -2.71
CA GLY A 242 -3.27 -18.27 -3.65
C GLY A 242 -4.49 -17.57 -4.25
N PHE A 243 -5.57 -18.30 -4.54
CA PHE A 243 -6.82 -17.71 -4.99
C PHE A 243 -7.46 -16.82 -3.91
N ILE A 244 -7.58 -17.31 -2.68
CA ILE A 244 -8.19 -16.55 -1.58
C ILE A 244 -7.38 -15.30 -1.25
N TRP A 245 -6.05 -15.44 -1.19
CA TRP A 245 -5.13 -14.33 -0.97
C TRP A 245 -5.20 -13.33 -2.13
N SER A 246 -5.20 -13.79 -3.38
CA SER A 246 -5.34 -12.92 -4.56
C SER A 246 -6.61 -12.07 -4.50
N VAL A 247 -7.75 -12.66 -4.14
CA VAL A 247 -9.01 -11.90 -4.01
C VAL A 247 -8.89 -10.84 -2.90
N ASN A 248 -8.29 -11.17 -1.76
CA ASN A 248 -8.06 -10.21 -0.68
C ASN A 248 -7.17 -9.03 -1.13
N ASP A 249 -6.08 -9.32 -1.81
CA ASP A 249 -5.12 -8.32 -2.29
C ASP A 249 -5.69 -7.46 -3.42
N VAL A 250 -6.50 -8.05 -4.29
CA VAL A 250 -7.22 -7.30 -5.33
C VAL A 250 -8.20 -6.30 -4.69
N PHE A 251 -8.98 -6.68 -3.67
CA PHE A 251 -9.85 -5.71 -2.98
C PHE A 251 -9.05 -4.56 -2.38
N ASN A 252 -7.92 -4.88 -1.76
CA ASN A 252 -6.98 -3.92 -1.20
C ASN A 252 -6.47 -2.93 -2.23
N TYR A 253 -6.03 -3.47 -3.37
CA TYR A 253 -5.47 -2.70 -4.46
C TYR A 253 -6.50 -1.76 -5.08
N ILE A 254 -7.74 -2.22 -5.29
CA ILE A 254 -8.83 -1.38 -5.80
C ILE A 254 -9.16 -0.25 -4.82
N MET A 255 -9.22 -0.56 -3.53
CA MET A 255 -9.44 0.44 -2.48
C MET A 255 -8.34 1.50 -2.47
N SER A 256 -7.08 1.10 -2.60
CA SER A 256 -5.94 2.03 -2.67
C SER A 256 -6.02 2.94 -3.89
N ILE A 257 -6.26 2.40 -5.09
CA ILE A 257 -6.39 3.22 -6.31
C ILE A 257 -7.57 4.21 -6.20
N ALA A 258 -8.70 3.78 -5.61
CA ALA A 258 -9.86 4.65 -5.40
C ALA A 258 -9.53 5.84 -4.49
N ILE A 259 -8.77 5.62 -3.41
CA ILE A 259 -8.28 6.68 -2.53
C ILE A 259 -7.34 7.63 -3.28
N TYR A 260 -6.36 7.10 -4.02
CA TYR A 260 -5.42 7.94 -4.79
C TYR A 260 -6.13 8.77 -5.86
N ALA A 261 -7.14 8.21 -6.53
CA ALA A 261 -7.98 8.95 -7.47
C ALA A 261 -8.73 10.09 -6.79
N PHE A 262 -9.24 9.86 -5.58
CA PHE A 262 -9.87 10.89 -4.78
C PHE A 262 -8.87 11.97 -4.38
N PHE A 263 -7.65 11.60 -3.97
CA PHE A 263 -6.59 12.55 -3.63
C PHE A 263 -6.20 13.43 -4.81
N SER A 264 -6.02 12.85 -6.00
CA SER A 264 -5.71 13.62 -7.20
C SER A 264 -6.81 14.63 -7.55
N ARG A 265 -8.07 14.30 -7.24
CA ARG A 265 -9.20 15.17 -7.53
C ARG A 265 -9.37 16.33 -6.54
N ILE A 266 -9.12 16.11 -5.26
CA ILE A 266 -9.29 17.15 -4.23
C ILE A 266 -8.06 18.06 -4.11
N SER A 267 -6.89 17.60 -4.57
CA SER A 267 -5.64 18.35 -4.47
C SER A 267 -5.65 19.60 -5.34
N ASP A 268 -5.16 20.72 -4.80
CA ASP A 268 -4.98 21.94 -5.57
C ASP A 268 -3.75 21.80 -6.48
N PRO A 269 -3.89 21.92 -7.84
CA PRO A 269 -2.76 21.80 -8.75
C PRO A 269 -1.63 22.80 -8.48
N ARG A 270 -1.92 23.95 -7.86
CA ARG A 270 -0.92 24.96 -7.48
C ARG A 270 0.06 24.44 -6.42
N PHE A 271 -0.41 23.55 -5.55
CA PHE A 271 0.34 22.95 -4.45
C PHE A 271 0.22 21.42 -4.47
N GLY A 272 0.17 20.86 -5.68
CA GLY A 272 -0.18 19.46 -5.91
C GLY A 272 0.68 18.48 -5.12
N GLY A 273 2.00 18.67 -5.17
CA GLY A 273 2.94 17.85 -4.39
C GLY A 273 2.65 17.92 -2.88
N THR A 274 2.46 19.11 -2.31
CA THR A 274 2.18 19.29 -0.89
C THR A 274 0.89 18.60 -0.44
N TYR A 275 -0.19 18.73 -1.22
CA TYR A 275 -1.46 18.03 -0.90
C TYR A 275 -1.32 16.53 -1.01
N MET A 276 -0.74 16.03 -2.11
CA MET A 276 -0.64 14.59 -2.37
C MET A 276 0.26 13.90 -1.33
N THR A 277 1.41 14.50 -1.01
CA THR A 277 2.31 13.96 0.03
C THR A 277 1.64 13.95 1.40
N LEU A 278 0.93 15.02 1.79
CA LEU A 278 0.24 15.06 3.07
C LEU A 278 -0.79 13.93 3.17
N LEU A 279 -1.65 13.79 2.15
CA LEU A 279 -2.70 12.78 2.13
C LEU A 279 -2.14 11.35 2.07
N ASN A 280 -1.09 11.13 1.28
CA ASN A 280 -0.39 9.85 1.22
C ASN A 280 0.27 9.51 2.57
N THR A 281 0.89 10.48 3.23
CA THR A 281 1.48 10.31 4.57
C THR A 281 0.43 9.87 5.58
N VAL A 282 -0.72 10.55 5.59
CA VAL A 282 -1.83 10.21 6.50
C VAL A 282 -2.38 8.81 6.20
N ASN A 283 -2.55 8.46 4.93
CA ASN A 283 -3.01 7.13 4.51
C ASN A 283 -2.01 6.02 4.93
N THR A 284 -0.72 6.25 4.73
CA THR A 284 0.35 5.30 5.12
C THR A 284 0.44 5.16 6.64
N MET A 285 0.29 6.24 7.40
CA MET A 285 0.19 6.17 8.87
C MET A 285 -1.03 5.35 9.31
N GLY A 286 -2.16 5.51 8.62
CA GLY A 286 -3.36 4.71 8.84
C GLY A 286 -3.17 3.22 8.55
N LEU A 287 -2.21 2.84 7.71
CA LEU A 287 -1.85 1.43 7.46
C LEU A 287 -0.85 0.89 8.50
N VAL A 288 0.28 1.58 8.67
CA VAL A 288 1.41 1.11 9.49
C VAL A 288 1.07 1.13 10.98
N GLY A 289 0.34 2.15 11.45
CA GLY A 289 -0.03 2.29 12.86
C GLY A 289 -0.84 1.10 13.37
N PRO A 290 -2.04 0.85 12.81
CA PRO A 290 -2.87 -0.29 13.17
C PRO A 290 -2.17 -1.65 12.98
N GLY A 291 -1.38 -1.83 11.91
CA GLY A 291 -0.64 -3.08 11.70
C GLY A 291 0.42 -3.36 12.78
N THR A 292 1.12 -2.34 13.24
CA THR A 292 2.11 -2.47 14.33
C THR A 292 1.43 -2.80 15.66
N ILE A 293 0.28 -2.15 15.93
CA ILE A 293 -0.52 -2.44 17.13
C ILE A 293 -1.03 -3.89 17.06
N ALA A 294 -1.50 -4.32 15.89
CA ALA A 294 -2.01 -5.67 15.68
C ALA A 294 -0.97 -6.75 16.00
N LEU A 295 0.24 -6.63 15.43
CA LEU A 295 1.33 -7.56 15.71
C LEU A 295 1.64 -7.71 17.22
N LYS A 296 1.58 -6.61 17.97
CA LYS A 296 1.78 -6.65 19.43
C LYS A 296 0.59 -7.25 20.18
N LEU A 297 -0.62 -7.04 19.67
CA LEU A 297 -1.86 -7.51 20.29
C LEU A 297 -1.99 -9.04 20.18
N VAL A 298 -1.57 -9.64 19.06
CA VAL A 298 -1.54 -11.10 18.88
C VAL A 298 -0.79 -11.80 20.01
N ASP A 299 0.43 -11.35 20.33
CA ASP A 299 1.24 -11.90 21.41
C ASP A 299 0.51 -11.80 22.77
N SER A 300 -0.21 -10.69 23.00
CA SER A 300 -0.92 -10.45 24.27
C SER A 300 -2.23 -11.23 24.40
N LEU A 301 -2.83 -11.61 23.26
CA LEU A 301 -4.09 -12.35 23.19
C LEU A 301 -3.90 -13.87 23.05
N THR A 302 -2.66 -14.33 22.91
CA THR A 302 -2.35 -15.77 22.75
C THR A 302 -2.14 -16.40 24.12
N PHE A 303 -2.88 -17.48 24.40
CA PHE A 303 -2.82 -18.21 25.67
C PHE A 303 -2.34 -19.64 25.45
N HIS A 304 -1.29 -20.02 26.18
CA HIS A 304 -0.70 -21.36 26.17
C HIS A 304 -1.00 -22.08 27.50
N ASN A 305 -1.26 -23.38 27.43
CA ASN A 305 -1.22 -24.27 28.58
C ASN A 305 0.10 -25.02 28.55
N CYS A 306 0.99 -24.74 29.49
CA CYS A 306 2.23 -25.51 29.62
C CYS A 306 2.10 -26.44 30.83
N PRO A 307 2.23 -27.77 30.67
CA PRO A 307 2.33 -28.67 31.80
C PRO A 307 3.64 -28.42 32.55
N THR A 308 3.56 -28.34 33.88
CA THR A 308 4.73 -28.25 34.77
C THR A 308 5.10 -29.66 35.26
N GLU A 309 6.30 -29.83 35.83
CA GLU A 309 6.75 -31.10 36.45
C GLU A 309 5.86 -31.57 37.63
N ASP A 310 4.92 -30.73 38.10
CA ASP A 310 3.84 -31.10 39.03
C ASP A 310 2.48 -31.17 38.29
N PRO A 311 1.76 -32.32 38.32
CA PRO A 311 0.56 -32.56 37.53
C PRO A 311 -0.71 -31.80 37.97
N ASP A 312 -0.69 -31.10 39.11
CA ASP A 312 -1.89 -30.48 39.71
C ASP A 312 -1.90 -28.93 39.67
N VAL A 313 -0.90 -28.28 39.06
CA VAL A 313 -0.82 -26.81 39.00
C VAL A 313 -0.72 -26.30 37.56
N TYR A 314 -1.82 -25.71 37.08
CA TYR A 314 -1.91 -25.03 35.79
C TYR A 314 -1.84 -23.51 36.01
N TYR A 315 -0.95 -22.82 35.29
CA TYR A 315 -0.95 -21.35 35.23
C TYR A 315 -1.39 -20.88 33.85
N THR A 316 -2.33 -19.94 33.79
CA THR A 316 -2.55 -19.08 32.63
C THR A 316 -1.48 -17.98 32.62
N THR A 317 -0.34 -18.21 31.98
CA THR A 317 0.72 -17.21 31.91
C THR A 317 0.49 -16.24 30.75
N THR A 318 0.27 -14.97 31.09
CA THR A 318 0.10 -13.87 30.12
C THR A 318 1.41 -13.19 29.72
N ASN A 319 2.54 -13.44 30.38
CA ASN A 319 3.81 -12.77 30.09
C ASN A 319 5.01 -13.50 30.71
N THR A 320 5.74 -14.31 29.93
CA THR A 320 7.20 -14.50 30.07
C THR A 320 7.72 -15.26 28.85
N LYS A 321 8.57 -14.61 28.04
CA LYS A 321 9.29 -15.21 26.90
C LYS A 321 10.48 -16.08 27.32
N ASP A 322 10.64 -16.39 28.62
CA ASP A 322 11.85 -16.97 29.18
C ASP A 322 11.72 -18.44 29.64
N VAL A 323 10.64 -19.14 29.24
CA VAL A 323 10.48 -20.59 29.48
C VAL A 323 10.01 -21.27 28.20
N TYR A 324 10.82 -21.19 27.15
CA TYR A 324 10.59 -21.94 25.90
C TYR A 324 11.73 -22.90 25.68
N ASN A 325 11.53 -24.16 26.06
CA ASN A 325 12.17 -25.36 25.50
C ASN A 325 11.52 -26.66 26.00
N ASN A 326 10.21 -26.65 26.31
CA ASN A 326 9.47 -27.90 26.49
C ASN A 326 8.50 -28.05 25.32
N GLU A 327 8.61 -29.16 24.61
CA GLU A 327 7.87 -29.50 23.38
C GLU A 327 6.35 -29.74 23.62
N ASP A 328 5.87 -29.60 24.87
CA ASP A 328 4.54 -30.01 25.32
C ASP A 328 3.61 -28.84 25.75
N CYS A 329 3.84 -27.60 25.31
CA CYS A 329 2.90 -26.50 25.56
C CYS A 329 1.75 -26.50 24.55
N GLU A 330 0.54 -26.91 24.97
CA GLU A 330 -0.66 -26.89 24.12
C GLU A 330 -1.25 -25.47 24.00
N LEU A 331 -1.51 -25.03 22.77
CA LEU A 331 -2.21 -23.78 22.47
C LEU A 331 -3.71 -23.92 22.83
N ILE A 332 -4.22 -23.11 23.76
CA ILE A 332 -5.66 -23.08 24.07
C ILE A 332 -6.38 -22.08 23.16
N VAL A 333 -5.84 -20.86 23.05
CA VAL A 333 -6.44 -19.77 22.26
C VAL A 333 -5.36 -19.07 21.47
N ASP A 334 -5.50 -19.08 20.14
CA ASP A 334 -4.65 -18.30 19.25
C ASP A 334 -5.22 -16.87 19.11
N GLY A 335 -4.44 -15.89 19.58
CA GLY A 335 -4.81 -14.48 19.61
C GLY A 335 -5.13 -13.89 18.24
N TYR A 336 -4.59 -14.47 17.17
CA TYR A 336 -4.84 -14.02 15.79
C TYR A 336 -6.32 -14.11 15.40
N TYR A 337 -7.01 -15.21 15.71
CA TYR A 337 -8.42 -15.36 15.32
C TYR A 337 -9.34 -14.48 16.16
N VAL A 338 -9.03 -14.32 17.46
CA VAL A 338 -9.76 -13.40 18.35
C VAL A 338 -9.61 -11.96 17.85
N GLU A 339 -8.38 -11.58 17.48
CA GLU A 339 -8.10 -10.24 16.98
C GLU A 339 -8.81 -9.96 15.65
N ILE A 340 -8.84 -10.92 14.72
CA ILE A 340 -9.57 -10.74 13.45
C ILE A 340 -11.05 -10.45 13.70
N VAL A 341 -11.70 -11.18 14.62
CA VAL A 341 -13.11 -10.94 14.95
C VAL A 341 -13.29 -9.53 15.52
N LEU A 342 -12.40 -9.08 16.41
CA LEU A 342 -12.44 -7.72 16.96
C LEU A 342 -12.22 -6.65 15.87
N CYS A 343 -11.23 -6.83 15.01
CA CYS A 343 -10.95 -5.96 13.86
C CYS A 343 -12.17 -5.87 12.95
N VAL A 344 -12.78 -6.99 12.57
CA VAL A 344 -13.95 -7.00 11.69
C VAL A 344 -15.13 -6.23 12.30
N ILE A 345 -15.42 -6.43 13.59
CA ILE A 345 -16.47 -5.69 14.32
C ILE A 345 -16.19 -4.18 14.28
N ILE A 346 -14.96 -3.78 14.61
CA ILE A 346 -14.53 -2.37 14.56
C ILE A 346 -14.66 -1.81 13.14
N GLY A 347 -14.32 -2.60 12.12
CA GLY A 347 -14.46 -2.25 10.70
C GLY A 347 -15.91 -1.99 10.29
N PHE A 348 -16.85 -2.83 10.73
CA PHE A 348 -18.28 -2.61 10.46
C PHE A 348 -18.84 -1.38 11.17
N ILE A 349 -18.44 -1.15 12.42
CA ILE A 349 -18.80 0.06 13.17
C ILE A 349 -18.27 1.30 12.43
N TRP A 350 -17.01 1.27 12.00
CA TRP A 350 -16.38 2.33 11.24
C TRP A 350 -17.13 2.59 9.93
N TYR A 351 -17.49 1.54 9.19
CA TYR A 351 -18.26 1.65 7.96
C TYR A 351 -19.60 2.37 8.20
N CYS A 352 -20.34 1.98 9.23
CA CYS A 352 -21.63 2.61 9.53
C CYS A 352 -21.51 4.11 9.83
N ILE A 353 -20.47 4.51 10.57
CA ILE A 353 -20.23 5.91 10.95
C ILE A 353 -19.76 6.75 9.76
N PHE A 354 -18.76 6.27 9.02
CA PHE A 354 -18.08 7.07 8.00
C PHE A 354 -18.70 6.98 6.60
N ASN A 355 -19.58 6.02 6.32
CA ASN A 355 -20.21 5.88 4.99
C ASN A 355 -20.99 7.14 4.58
N SER A 356 -21.79 7.72 5.48
CA SER A 356 -22.54 8.96 5.22
C SER A 356 -21.60 10.17 5.08
N ILE A 357 -20.64 10.29 6.00
CA ILE A 357 -19.67 11.39 6.06
C ILE A 357 -18.83 11.45 4.79
N VAL A 358 -18.32 10.31 4.35
CA VAL A 358 -17.44 10.24 3.18
C VAL A 358 -18.22 10.48 1.89
N LYS A 359 -19.47 10.02 1.80
CA LYS A 359 -20.37 10.36 0.68
C LYS A 359 -20.64 11.86 0.62
N ASP A 360 -20.86 12.51 1.78
CA ASP A 360 -21.00 13.97 1.86
C ASP A 360 -19.72 14.67 1.39
N LEU A 361 -18.55 14.31 1.95
CA LEU A 361 -17.26 14.89 1.58
C LEU A 361 -17.00 14.80 0.07
N GLN A 362 -17.28 13.65 -0.54
CA GLN A 362 -17.07 13.44 -1.97
C GLN A 362 -18.00 14.30 -2.86
N SER A 363 -19.17 14.72 -2.34
CA SER A 363 -20.12 15.57 -3.07
C SER A 363 -19.77 17.06 -3.00
N ARG A 364 -18.89 17.46 -2.08
CA ARG A 364 -18.51 18.87 -1.90
C ARG A 364 -17.75 19.42 -3.10
N SER A 365 -17.96 20.69 -3.40
CA SER A 365 -17.27 21.38 -4.49
C SER A 365 -15.76 21.50 -4.21
N SER A 366 -14.96 21.63 -5.28
CA SER A 366 -13.50 21.73 -5.20
C SER A 366 -13.00 22.94 -4.40
N LEU A 367 -13.85 23.93 -4.14
CA LEU A 367 -13.51 25.12 -3.34
C LEU A 367 -13.33 24.80 -1.85
N HIS A 368 -14.05 23.82 -1.31
CA HIS A 368 -13.93 23.40 0.10
C HIS A 368 -12.61 22.71 0.43
N TRP A 369 -11.83 22.37 -0.60
CA TRP A 369 -10.56 21.68 -0.50
C TRP A 369 -9.37 22.61 -0.75
N LYS A 370 -9.62 23.87 -1.12
CA LYS A 370 -8.58 24.85 -1.48
C LYS A 370 -8.39 25.87 -0.38
N VAL A 371 -7.15 26.22 -0.11
CA VAL A 371 -6.79 27.33 0.76
C VAL A 371 -6.80 28.62 -0.06
N ASN A 372 -7.49 29.65 0.43
CA ASN A 372 -7.34 31.00 -0.10
C ASN A 372 -5.99 31.54 0.34
N VAL A 373 -5.04 31.61 -0.59
CA VAL A 373 -3.78 32.29 -0.37
C VAL A 373 -3.98 33.74 -0.77
N GLU A 374 -3.83 34.67 0.17
CA GLU A 374 -3.80 36.09 -0.15
C GLU A 374 -2.66 36.33 -1.14
N GLN A 375 -3.01 36.83 -2.33
CA GLN A 375 -2.01 37.29 -3.29
C GLN A 375 -1.22 38.40 -2.62
N THR A 376 0.06 38.18 -2.34
CA THR A 376 0.98 39.28 -2.06
C THR A 376 0.97 40.18 -3.29
N LYS A 377 0.19 41.27 -3.24
CA LYS A 377 0.27 42.35 -4.22
C LYS A 377 1.71 42.83 -4.20
N THR A 378 2.52 42.35 -5.14
CA THR A 378 3.70 43.08 -5.55
C THR A 378 3.20 44.44 -6.03
N LYS A 379 3.31 45.45 -5.17
CA LYS A 379 3.19 46.84 -5.58
C LYS A 379 4.18 47.02 -6.72
N ASN A 380 3.70 47.06 -7.96
CA ASN A 380 4.48 47.66 -9.05
C ASN A 380 4.55 49.15 -8.72
N PRO A 381 5.73 49.72 -8.41
CA PRO A 381 5.86 51.16 -8.40
C PRO A 381 6.01 51.61 -9.86
N PHE A 382 5.27 52.65 -10.23
CA PHE A 382 5.40 53.42 -11.48
C PHE A 382 4.91 52.78 -12.79
N VAL A 383 3.65 53.04 -13.11
CA VAL A 383 3.31 53.64 -14.42
C VAL A 383 2.47 54.87 -14.10
N MET A 384 3.13 56.02 -13.89
CA MET A 384 2.46 57.31 -13.99
C MET A 384 2.33 57.60 -15.48
N THR A 385 1.09 57.64 -15.92
CA THR A 385 0.63 58.32 -17.13
C THR A 385 1.12 59.76 -17.15
N SER A 386 1.84 60.15 -18.20
CA SER A 386 1.96 61.54 -18.64
C SER A 386 1.74 61.59 -20.15
N THR A 387 0.53 61.98 -20.52
CA THR A 387 0.24 62.75 -21.74
C THR A 387 -0.28 64.09 -21.30
#